data_AF-A0A4Y2CHU9-F1
#
_entry.id   AF-A0A4Y2CHU9-F1
#
_cell.length_a   1.000
_cell.length_b   1.000
_cell.length_c   1.000
_cell.angle_alpha   90.00
_cell.angle_beta   90.00
_cell.angle_gamma   90.00
#
_symmetry.space_group_name_H-M   'P 1'
#
loop_
_entity.id
_entity.type
_entity.pdbx_description
1 polymer ?
#
loop_
_entity_poly.entity_id
_entity_poly.type
_entity_poly.pdbx_seq_one_letter_code
_entity_poly.pdbx_strand_id
1 'polypeptide(L)'
;MSSLRTRLATVSHLEWNKGPGSRFAKSFGQCPKARALNMSKKRVILTLEQRIEMIEFHEEGTSERKLEDIFGCGKTQVNKILKDKIMIRKE
;
A
#
# COMPACT_ATOMS: atom_id res chain seq x y z
N MET A 1 48.42 7.22 -21.82
CA MET A 1 47.94 7.34 -20.43
C MET A 1 46.45 7.06 -20.41
N SER A 2 46.10 5.82 -20.08
CA SER A 2 44.74 5.32 -19.92
C SER A 2 44.14 5.80 -18.59
N SER A 3 43.01 6.49 -18.61
CA SER A 3 42.03 6.38 -17.53
C SER A 3 40.66 6.87 -18.01
N LEU A 4 39.82 5.90 -18.33
CA LEU A 4 38.37 6.01 -18.41
C LEU A 4 37.86 6.53 -17.06
N ARG A 5 37.34 7.77 -17.02
CA ARG A 5 36.45 8.21 -15.94
C ARG A 5 35.08 8.55 -16.51
N THR A 6 34.48 7.49 -17.05
CA THR A 6 33.04 7.31 -17.09
C THR A 6 32.52 7.35 -15.65
N ARG A 7 31.77 8.39 -15.28
CA ARG A 7 30.76 8.27 -14.23
C ARG A 7 29.46 8.84 -14.78
N LEU A 8 28.76 7.97 -15.51
CA LEU A 8 27.33 8.08 -15.77
C LEU A 8 26.64 8.39 -14.43
N ALA A 9 26.02 9.56 -14.33
CA ALA A 9 25.03 9.83 -13.32
C ALA A 9 23.72 9.19 -13.78
N THR A 10 23.55 7.88 -13.54
CA THR A 10 22.25 7.23 -13.66
C THR A 10 21.52 7.35 -12.33
N VAL A 11 20.97 8.53 -12.07
CA VAL A 11 19.79 8.65 -11.22
C VAL A 11 18.68 7.93 -11.99
N SER A 12 18.43 6.66 -11.65
CA SER A 12 17.23 5.98 -12.11
C SER A 12 16.05 6.59 -11.37
N HIS A 13 15.59 7.72 -11.90
CA HIS A 13 14.30 8.31 -11.60
C HIS A 13 13.27 7.28 -12.02
N LEU A 14 12.80 6.48 -11.05
CA LEU A 14 11.68 5.57 -11.26
C LEU A 14 10.46 6.46 -11.50
N GLU A 15 10.24 6.77 -12.77
CA GLU A 15 9.12 7.52 -13.31
C GLU A 15 7.84 6.76 -13.01
N TRP A 16 7.29 7.00 -11.82
CA TRP A 16 5.95 6.54 -11.48
C TRP A 16 4.95 7.38 -12.29
N ASN A 17 4.36 6.73 -13.28
CA ASN A 17 3.29 7.23 -14.12
C ASN A 17 2.25 8.00 -13.29
N LYS A 18 2.23 9.33 -13.46
CA LYS A 18 1.18 10.21 -12.94
C LYS A 18 -0.13 9.90 -13.67
N GLY A 19 -0.93 8.99 -13.12
CA GLY A 19 -2.34 8.82 -13.46
C GLY A 19 -3.19 10.03 -13.04
N PRO A 20 -4.38 10.22 -13.65
CA PRO A 20 -4.98 11.53 -13.83
C PRO A 20 -5.56 12.13 -12.55
N GLY A 21 -5.38 13.44 -12.42
CA GLY A 21 -5.90 14.26 -11.34
C GLY A 21 -7.40 14.08 -11.14
N SER A 22 -7.76 13.56 -9.98
CA SER A 22 -9.12 13.66 -9.44
C SER A 22 -9.38 15.10 -9.01
N ARG A 23 -10.03 15.87 -9.90
CA ARG A 23 -10.65 17.17 -9.61
C ARG A 23 -11.49 17.05 -8.34
N PHE A 24 -11.07 17.74 -7.28
CA PHE A 24 -11.83 17.84 -6.04
C PHE A 24 -13.05 18.74 -6.28
N ALA A 25 -14.16 18.16 -6.71
CA ALA A 25 -15.44 18.85 -6.74
C ALA A 25 -15.95 19.01 -5.30
N LYS A 26 -15.78 20.19 -4.73
CA LYS A 26 -16.47 20.60 -3.50
C LYS A 26 -17.96 20.79 -3.82
N SER A 27 -18.75 19.72 -3.76
CA SER A 27 -20.20 19.86 -3.63
C SER A 27 -20.55 19.85 -2.14
N PHE A 28 -20.73 21.04 -1.57
CA PHE A 28 -21.45 21.19 -0.31
C PHE A 28 -22.91 20.82 -0.56
N GLY A 29 -23.42 19.80 0.14
CA GLY A 29 -24.85 19.52 0.24
C GLY A 29 -25.30 18.25 -0.48
N GLN A 30 -25.31 17.13 0.25
CA GLN A 30 -26.53 16.35 0.54
C GLN A 30 -26.10 15.11 1.35
N CYS A 31 -26.76 14.85 2.48
CA CYS A 31 -26.65 13.56 3.18
C CYS A 31 -27.61 12.55 2.53
N PRO A 32 -27.14 11.48 1.85
CA PRO A 32 -28.03 10.44 1.36
C PRO A 32 -28.26 9.43 2.49
N LYS A 33 -29.47 9.43 3.04
CA LYS A 33 -29.98 8.32 3.84
C LYS A 33 -30.06 7.06 2.97
N ALA A 34 -29.41 6.00 3.47
CA ALA A 34 -29.64 4.59 3.19
C ALA A 34 -29.63 4.09 1.73
N ARG A 35 -28.51 3.48 1.34
CA ARG A 35 -28.51 2.20 0.61
C ARG A 35 -27.42 1.32 1.23
N ALA A 36 -27.82 0.51 2.22
CA ALA A 36 -27.00 -0.60 2.68
C ALA A 36 -26.94 -1.64 1.56
N LEU A 37 -26.03 -1.45 0.61
CA LEU A 37 -25.63 -2.52 -0.29
C LEU A 37 -24.82 -3.49 0.57
N ASN A 38 -25.43 -4.62 0.87
CA ASN A 38 -24.78 -5.84 1.33
C ASN A 38 -23.78 -6.30 0.26
N MET A 39 -22.68 -5.57 0.12
CA MET A 39 -21.48 -6.02 -0.56
C MET A 39 -20.74 -6.82 0.50
N SER A 40 -21.03 -8.12 0.59
CA SER A 40 -20.20 -9.05 1.35
C SER A 40 -18.79 -8.95 0.78
N LYS A 41 -17.96 -8.06 1.34
CA LYS A 41 -16.54 -7.94 1.03
C LYS A 41 -15.96 -9.33 1.33
N LYS A 42 -15.62 -10.07 0.27
CA LYS A 42 -14.92 -11.34 0.39
C LYS A 42 -13.70 -11.06 1.28
N ARG A 43 -13.65 -11.69 2.46
CA ARG A 43 -12.54 -11.48 3.39
C ARG A 43 -11.29 -12.05 2.71
N VAL A 44 -10.33 -11.20 2.41
CA VAL A 44 -9.03 -11.63 1.92
C VAL A 44 -8.32 -12.32 3.07
N ILE A 45 -8.13 -13.63 2.95
CA ILE A 45 -7.38 -14.42 3.93
C ILE A 45 -5.92 -14.37 3.49
N LEU A 46 -5.09 -13.67 4.26
CA LEU A 46 -3.64 -13.64 4.05
C LEU A 46 -2.98 -14.82 4.77
N THR A 47 -2.09 -15.52 4.09
CA THR A 47 -1.22 -16.56 4.66
C THR A 47 -0.20 -15.96 5.63
N LEU A 48 0.45 -16.79 6.44
CA LEU A 48 1.49 -16.32 7.38
C LEU A 48 2.64 -15.63 6.64
N GLU A 49 3.10 -16.22 5.54
CA GLU A 49 4.15 -15.66 4.66
C GLU A 49 3.80 -14.26 4.16
N GLN A 50 2.58 -14.05 3.65
CA GLN A 50 2.12 -12.74 3.19
C GLN A 50 2.06 -11.70 4.31
N ARG A 51 1.75 -12.13 5.54
CA ARG A 51 1.75 -11.21 6.71
C ARG A 51 3.17 -10.81 7.09
N ILE A 52 4.12 -11.73 7.03
CA ILE A 52 5.54 -11.46 7.29
C ILE A 52 6.09 -10.51 6.21
N GLU A 53 5.84 -10.80 4.94
CA GLU A 53 6.24 -9.96 3.81
C GLU A 53 5.68 -8.53 3.95
N MET A 54 4.40 -8.41 4.33
CA MET A 54 3.78 -7.09 4.55
C MET A 54 4.44 -6.31 5.70
N ILE A 55 4.89 -7.00 6.76
CA ILE A 55 5.64 -6.36 7.86
C ILE A 55 7.01 -5.88 7.38
N GLU A 56 7.71 -6.68 6.57
CA GLU A 56 9.02 -6.31 6.01
C GLU A 56 8.91 -5.06 5.12
N PHE A 57 7.95 -5.02 4.20
CA PHE A 57 7.70 -3.83 3.37
C PHE A 57 7.40 -2.58 4.19
N HIS A 58 6.64 -2.73 5.28
CA HIS A 58 6.35 -1.60 6.16
C HIS A 58 7.60 -1.12 6.91
N GLU A 59 8.49 -2.02 7.34
CA GLU A 59 9.75 -1.66 7.98
C GLU A 59 10.76 -1.04 7.00
N GLU A 60 10.69 -1.38 5.70
CA GLU A 60 11.43 -0.72 4.62
C GLU A 60 10.92 0.71 4.33
N GLY A 61 9.79 1.12 4.93
CA GLY A 61 9.21 2.45 4.79
C GLY A 61 8.07 2.53 3.77
N THR A 62 7.51 1.40 3.35
CA THR A 62 6.33 1.37 2.48
C THR A 62 5.10 1.87 3.24
N SER A 63 4.35 2.78 2.62
CA SER A 63 3.11 3.32 3.19
C SER A 63 2.00 2.27 3.28
N GLU A 64 1.18 2.33 4.33
CA GLU A 64 0.01 1.44 4.52
C GLU A 64 -0.90 1.37 3.28
N ARG A 65 -1.13 2.50 2.60
CA ARG A 65 -1.96 2.54 1.38
C ARG A 65 -1.41 1.68 0.24
N LYS A 66 -0.08 1.67 0.06
CA LYS A 66 0.57 0.80 -0.92
C LYS A 66 0.46 -0.67 -0.52
N LEU A 67 0.51 -0.97 0.78
CA LEU A 67 0.29 -2.34 1.27
C LEU A 67 -1.15 -2.80 1.01
N GLU A 68 -2.14 -1.91 1.19
CA GLU A 68 -3.54 -2.21 0.84
C GLU A 68 -3.66 -2.56 -0.66
N ASP A 69 -3.02 -1.79 -1.54
CA ASP A 69 -3.04 -2.02 -2.98
C ASP A 69 -2.30 -3.31 -3.39
N ILE A 70 -1.13 -3.59 -2.81
CA ILE A 70 -0.30 -4.77 -3.16
C ILE A 70 -0.97 -6.06 -2.67
N PHE A 71 -1.41 -6.10 -1.41
CA PHE A 71 -1.96 -7.30 -0.79
C PHE A 71 -3.48 -7.43 -0.97
N GLY A 72 -4.12 -6.44 -1.59
CA GLY A 72 -5.56 -6.41 -1.83
C GLY A 72 -6.40 -6.44 -0.55
N CYS A 73 -5.82 -6.07 0.60
CA CYS A 73 -6.46 -6.13 1.91
C CYS A 73 -6.85 -4.74 2.39
N GLY A 74 -7.89 -4.64 3.22
CA GLY A 74 -8.34 -3.34 3.71
C GLY A 74 -7.45 -2.80 4.82
N LYS A 75 -7.41 -1.47 4.98
CA LYS A 75 -6.73 -0.76 6.07
C LYS A 75 -6.82 -1.40 7.45
N THR A 76 -8.01 -1.86 7.85
CA THR A 76 -8.22 -2.50 9.15
C THR A 76 -7.40 -3.78 9.31
N GLN A 77 -7.26 -4.56 8.25
CA GLN A 77 -6.47 -5.79 8.24
C GLN A 77 -4.97 -5.47 8.27
N VAL A 78 -4.53 -4.49 7.49
CA VAL A 78 -3.15 -3.97 7.52
C VAL A 78 -2.78 -3.53 8.94
N ASN A 79 -3.58 -2.63 9.55
CA ASN A 79 -3.32 -2.14 10.90
C ASN A 79 -3.30 -3.26 11.95
N LYS A 80 -4.15 -4.28 11.81
CA LYS A 80 -4.16 -5.40 12.75
C LYS A 80 -2.86 -6.19 12.68
N ILE A 81 -2.42 -6.54 11.47
CA ILE A 81 -1.15 -7.28 11.25
C ILE A 81 0.05 -6.46 11.74
N LEU A 82 0.09 -5.15 11.45
CA LEU A 82 1.18 -4.28 11.90
C LEU A 82 1.25 -4.14 13.43
N LYS A 83 0.10 -4.12 14.12
CA LYS A 83 0.04 -4.14 15.59
C LYS A 83 0.48 -5.48 16.17
N ASP A 84 0.05 -6.57 15.54
CA ASP A 84 0.32 -7.94 15.99
C ASP A 84 1.68 -8.47 15.46
N LYS A 85 2.53 -7.62 14.87
CA LYS A 85 3.78 -8.01 14.19
C LYS A 85 4.75 -8.81 15.06
N ILE A 86 4.76 -8.57 16.37
CA ILE A 86 5.63 -9.28 17.32
C ILE A 86 5.17 -10.74 17.50
N MET A 87 3.85 -10.98 17.50
CA MET A 87 3.29 -12.32 17.58
C MET A 87 3.46 -13.08 16.26
N ILE A 88 3.23 -12.40 15.14
CA ILE A 88 3.31 -13.00 13.79
C ILE A 88 4.73 -13.48 13.46
N ARG A 89 5.77 -12.79 13.93
CA ARG A 89 7.17 -13.22 13.76
C ARG A 89 7.59 -14.42 14.62
N LYS A 90 6.79 -14.79 15.62
CA LYS A 90 7.08 -15.89 16.55
C LYS A 90 6.30 -17.17 16.24
N GLU A 91 5.38 -17.11 15.30
CA GLU A 91 4.57 -18.25 14.81
C GLU A 91 5.32 -19.00 13.71
#